data_AF-A0A7X1WK09-F1
#
_entry.id   AF-A0A7X1WK09-F1
#
_cell.length_a   1.000
_cell.length_b   1.000
_cell.length_c   1.000
_cell.angle_alpha   90.00
_cell.angle_beta   90.00
_cell.angle_gamma   90.00
#
_symmetry.space_group_name_H-M   'P 1'
#
loop_
_entity.id
_entity.type
_entity.pdbx_description
1 polymer ?
#
loop_
_entity_poly.entity_id
_entity_poly.type
_entity_poly.pdbx_seq_one_letter_code
_entity_poly.pdbx_strand_id
1 'polypeptide(L)'
;MNPATHSFHHPQPKPPTAQLITPAEFYLKLLNHDWYYAWSDDSSAYSAGQAADAHLEQLAKNGGSIHKWLLKEVGKHFTTGEPWGNDRHPLPAPPTELTTTDVMMICIELAKAQFAMKAIQKFAAFLPSRVKTLDPIKPLLEKVYLHGFYAGNLKPLTLIARHPTLSKAWEDGQAALAQQSI
;
A
#
# COMPACT_ATOMS: atom_id res chain seq x y z
N MET A 1 67.33 2.39 -7.04
CA MET A 1 66.33 2.45 -8.12
C MET A 1 65.07 1.77 -7.61
N ASN A 2 64.09 2.54 -7.14
CA ASN A 2 62.82 2.02 -6.64
C ASN A 2 61.76 2.21 -7.73
N PRO A 3 61.10 1.16 -8.23
CA PRO A 3 59.96 1.34 -9.12
C PRO A 3 58.73 1.74 -8.29
N ALA A 4 58.25 2.97 -8.52
CA ALA A 4 56.97 3.43 -8.01
C ALA A 4 55.84 2.74 -8.79
N THR A 5 55.16 1.79 -8.17
CA THR A 5 53.90 1.21 -8.65
C THR A 5 52.79 2.26 -8.56
N HIS A 6 52.47 2.88 -9.69
CA HIS A 6 51.24 3.66 -9.85
C HIS A 6 50.03 2.72 -9.78
N SER A 7 49.36 2.69 -8.62
CA SER A 7 48.05 2.04 -8.50
C SER A 7 47.01 2.88 -9.23
N PHE A 8 46.51 2.38 -10.36
CA PHE A 8 45.32 2.92 -11.00
C PHE A 8 44.10 2.54 -10.15
N HIS A 9 43.70 3.43 -9.23
CA HIS A 9 42.35 3.37 -8.66
C HIS A 9 41.36 3.69 -9.77
N HIS A 10 40.82 2.65 -10.41
CA HIS A 10 39.56 2.78 -11.14
C HIS A 10 38.49 3.17 -10.10
N PRO A 11 37.83 4.32 -10.25
CA PRO A 11 36.65 4.61 -9.44
C PRO A 11 35.63 3.51 -9.75
N GLN A 12 35.34 2.70 -8.73
CA GLN A 12 34.25 1.73 -8.81
C GLN A 12 32.99 2.50 -9.23
N PRO A 13 32.25 2.05 -10.26
CA PRO A 13 30.97 2.64 -10.58
C PRO A 13 30.11 2.58 -9.32
N LYS A 14 29.58 3.73 -8.90
CA LYS A 14 28.64 3.79 -7.77
C LYS A 14 27.56 2.73 -8.04
N PRO A 15 27.22 1.88 -7.05
CA PRO A 15 26.10 0.97 -7.21
C PRO A 15 24.88 1.80 -7.64
N PRO A 16 24.13 1.35 -8.67
CA PRO A 16 22.97 2.09 -9.15
C PRO A 16 22.07 2.38 -7.96
N THR A 17 21.76 3.65 -7.74
CA THR A 17 20.79 4.10 -6.75
C THR A 17 19.55 3.25 -6.95
N ALA A 18 19.26 2.36 -5.98
CA ALA A 18 18.14 1.43 -6.07
C ALA A 18 16.90 2.24 -6.46
N GLN A 19 16.29 1.89 -7.61
CA GLN A 19 15.07 2.55 -8.06
C GLN A 19 14.03 2.35 -6.96
N LEU A 20 13.74 3.43 -6.23
CA LEU A 20 12.68 3.47 -5.23
C LEU A 20 11.35 3.49 -5.99
N ILE A 21 10.84 2.29 -6.29
CA ILE A 21 9.49 2.10 -6.80
C ILE A 21 8.48 2.50 -5.72
N THR A 22 7.41 3.18 -6.10
CA THR A 22 6.36 3.52 -5.13
C THR A 22 5.50 2.28 -4.84
N PRO A 23 4.82 2.20 -3.67
CA PRO A 23 3.91 1.09 -3.38
C PRO A 23 2.83 0.90 -4.46
N ALA A 24 2.34 1.99 -5.06
CA ALA A 24 1.33 1.96 -6.11
C ALA A 24 1.87 1.33 -7.41
N GLU A 25 3.06 1.77 -7.84
CA GLU A 25 3.73 1.19 -9.01
C GLU A 25 4.08 -0.28 -8.80
N PHE A 26 4.54 -0.63 -7.60
CA PHE A 26 4.85 -2.01 -7.26
C PHE A 26 3.60 -2.89 -7.25
N TYR A 27 2.48 -2.38 -6.71
CA TYR A 27 1.20 -3.07 -6.74
C TYR A 27 0.74 -3.36 -8.17
N LEU A 28 0.86 -2.39 -9.09
CA LEU A 28 0.54 -2.61 -10.51
C LEU A 28 1.47 -3.66 -11.15
N LYS A 29 2.76 -3.68 -10.79
CA LYS A 29 3.68 -4.74 -11.25
C LYS A 29 3.27 -6.13 -10.75
N LEU A 30 2.81 -6.25 -9.50
CA LEU A 30 2.29 -7.50 -8.95
C LEU A 30 1.04 -7.98 -9.69
N LEU A 31 0.12 -7.07 -10.04
CA LEU A 31 -1.10 -7.44 -10.78
C LEU A 31 -0.82 -7.89 -12.22
N ASN A 32 0.24 -7.37 -12.83
CA ASN A 32 0.65 -7.74 -14.19
C ASN A 32 1.62 -8.93 -14.24
N HIS A 33 2.05 -9.45 -13.08
CA HIS A 33 2.92 -10.60 -13.01
C HIS A 33 2.14 -11.87 -13.37
N ASP A 34 2.74 -12.73 -14.18
CA ASP A 34 2.19 -14.07 -14.42
C ASP A 34 2.49 -14.97 -13.22
N TRP A 35 1.55 -15.03 -12.28
CA TRP A 35 1.64 -15.88 -11.08
C TRP A 35 1.59 -17.38 -11.37
N TYR A 36 1.29 -17.78 -12.61
CA TYR A 36 1.10 -19.16 -13.03
C TYR A 36 2.25 -19.65 -13.92
N TYR A 37 3.34 -18.88 -14.05
CA TYR A 37 4.47 -19.17 -14.95
C TYR A 37 5.08 -20.57 -14.74
N ALA A 38 5.04 -21.08 -13.51
CA ALA A 38 5.59 -22.38 -13.14
C ALA A 38 4.81 -23.57 -13.75
N TRP A 39 3.61 -23.35 -14.28
CA TRP A 39 2.81 -24.35 -15.01
C TRP A 39 2.92 -24.23 -16.53
N SER A 40 3.77 -23.33 -17.05
CA SER A 40 3.98 -23.21 -18.48
C SER A 40 4.91 -24.31 -19.00
N ASP A 41 4.48 -25.02 -20.04
CA ASP A 41 5.31 -25.99 -20.76
C ASP A 41 6.34 -25.30 -21.70
N ASP A 42 6.19 -23.99 -21.95
CA ASP A 42 7.15 -23.20 -22.70
C ASP A 42 8.32 -22.79 -21.80
N SER A 43 9.50 -23.38 -22.05
CA SER A 43 10.75 -23.07 -21.35
C SER A 43 11.11 -21.58 -21.34
N SER A 44 10.74 -20.84 -22.38
CA SER A 44 10.97 -19.39 -22.48
C SER A 44 10.08 -18.64 -21.50
N ALA A 45 8.79 -18.98 -21.46
CA ALA A 45 7.83 -18.40 -20.52
C ALA A 45 8.17 -18.73 -19.06
N TYR A 46 8.54 -19.98 -18.77
CA TYR A 46 8.99 -20.39 -17.42
C TYR A 46 10.21 -19.57 -16.97
N SER A 47 11.23 -19.46 -17.82
CA SER A 47 12.46 -18.72 -17.49
C SER A 47 12.21 -17.22 -17.31
N ALA A 48 11.35 -16.64 -18.16
CA ALA A 48 10.96 -15.24 -18.05
C ALA A 48 10.16 -14.98 -16.75
N GLY A 49 9.23 -15.87 -16.40
CA GLY A 49 8.46 -15.80 -15.16
C GLY A 49 9.35 -15.89 -13.92
N GLN A 50 10.28 -16.85 -13.89
CA GLN A 50 11.23 -17.00 -12.79
C GLN A 50 12.11 -15.75 -12.61
N ALA A 51 12.60 -15.17 -13.70
CA ALA A 51 13.38 -13.93 -13.64
C ALA A 51 12.54 -12.74 -13.16
N ALA A 52 11.27 -12.64 -13.59
CA ALA A 52 10.35 -11.60 -13.15
C ALA A 52 10.01 -11.73 -11.66
N ASP A 53 9.77 -12.94 -11.17
CA ASP A 53 9.49 -13.26 -9.77
C ASP A 53 10.68 -12.88 -8.86
N ALA A 54 11.89 -13.32 -9.23
CA ALA A 54 13.12 -12.94 -8.53
C ALA A 54 13.32 -11.41 -8.49
N HIS A 55 12.98 -10.71 -9.57
CA HIS A 55 13.02 -9.25 -9.62
C HIS A 55 11.97 -8.60 -8.70
N LEU A 56 10.75 -9.13 -8.63
CA LEU A 56 9.72 -8.66 -7.69
C LEU A 56 10.14 -8.85 -6.23
N GLU A 57 10.76 -9.99 -5.89
CA GLU A 57 11.33 -10.19 -4.56
C GLU A 57 12.40 -9.16 -4.22
N GLN A 58 13.28 -8.84 -5.18
CA GLN A 58 14.34 -7.86 -4.99
C GLN A 58 13.75 -6.45 -4.79
N LEU A 59 12.76 -6.07 -5.60
CA LEU A 59 12.03 -4.81 -5.41
C LEU A 59 11.35 -4.75 -4.04
N ALA A 60 10.74 -5.86 -3.59
CA ALA A 60 10.13 -5.93 -2.27
C ALA A 60 11.15 -5.78 -1.13
N LYS A 61 12.32 -6.43 -1.25
CA LYS A 61 13.43 -6.30 -0.30
C LYS A 61 13.93 -4.86 -0.21
N ASN A 62 14.06 -4.18 -1.35
CA ASN A 62 14.54 -2.80 -1.46
C ASN A 62 13.51 -1.76 -1.01
N GLY A 63 12.21 -2.00 -1.28
CA GLY A 63 11.11 -1.08 -0.98
C GLY A 63 10.62 -1.11 0.47
N GLY A 64 11.15 -2.00 1.31
CA GLY A 64 10.82 -2.08 2.74
C GLY A 64 9.53 -2.85 3.06
N SER A 65 9.03 -2.68 4.29
CA SER A 65 7.97 -3.53 4.85
C SER A 65 6.67 -3.52 4.06
N ILE A 66 6.26 -2.38 3.51
CA ILE A 66 5.04 -2.29 2.70
C ILE A 66 5.14 -3.11 1.42
N HIS A 67 6.28 -3.05 0.74
CA HIS A 67 6.47 -3.81 -0.50
C HIS A 67 6.54 -5.31 -0.21
N LYS A 68 7.20 -5.72 0.88
CA LYS A 68 7.19 -7.12 1.33
C LYS A 68 5.78 -7.61 1.67
N TRP A 69 4.99 -6.77 2.34
CA TRP A 69 3.60 -7.08 2.67
C TRP A 69 2.74 -7.21 1.40
N LEU A 70 2.84 -6.27 0.46
CA LEU A 70 2.11 -6.32 -0.81
C LEU A 70 2.45 -7.59 -1.61
N LEU A 71 3.73 -7.94 -1.72
CA LEU A 71 4.15 -9.16 -2.39
C LEU A 71 3.51 -10.40 -1.76
N LYS A 72 3.52 -10.48 -0.42
CA LYS A 72 2.93 -11.61 0.34
C LYS A 72 1.42 -11.69 0.13
N GLU A 73 0.69 -10.60 0.32
CA GLU A 73 -0.78 -10.63 0.28
C GLU A 73 -1.34 -10.80 -1.14
N VAL A 74 -0.72 -10.17 -2.14
CA VAL A 74 -1.10 -10.39 -3.54
C VAL A 74 -0.73 -11.82 -3.96
N GLY A 75 0.44 -12.34 -3.55
CA GLY A 75 0.82 -13.72 -3.84
C GLY A 75 -0.15 -14.74 -3.25
N LYS A 76 -0.62 -14.53 -2.01
CA LYS A 76 -1.69 -15.36 -1.41
C LYS A 76 -2.96 -15.35 -2.24
N HIS A 77 -3.38 -14.19 -2.75
CA HIS A 77 -4.59 -14.08 -3.57
C HIS A 77 -4.55 -14.96 -4.82
N PHE A 78 -3.38 -15.09 -5.47
CA PHE A 78 -3.21 -15.92 -6.66
C PHE A 78 -2.88 -17.39 -6.35
N THR A 79 -2.57 -17.72 -5.09
CA THR A 79 -2.28 -19.09 -4.63
C THR A 79 -3.38 -19.66 -3.72
N THR A 80 -4.55 -19.01 -3.68
CA THR A 80 -5.76 -19.48 -2.97
C THR A 80 -7.00 -19.31 -3.84
N GLY A 81 -8.09 -19.99 -3.48
CA GLY A 81 -9.36 -20.00 -4.22
C GLY A 81 -9.76 -21.38 -4.72
N GLU A 82 -10.81 -21.42 -5.54
CA GLU A 82 -11.40 -22.65 -6.08
C GLU A 82 -10.37 -23.61 -6.71
N PRO A 83 -9.37 -23.17 -7.51
CA PRO A 83 -8.34 -24.06 -8.06
C PRO A 83 -7.49 -24.76 -6.98
N TRP A 84 -7.43 -24.19 -5.78
CA TRP A 84 -6.64 -24.66 -4.63
C TRP A 84 -7.48 -25.31 -3.54
N GLY A 85 -8.80 -25.46 -3.76
CA GLY A 85 -9.71 -26.11 -2.80
C GLY A 85 -9.88 -25.35 -1.48
N ASN A 86 -9.57 -24.05 -1.45
CA ASN A 86 -9.69 -23.19 -0.27
C ASN A 86 -10.36 -21.85 -0.61
N ASP A 87 -10.76 -21.11 0.43
CA ASP A 87 -11.34 -19.78 0.24
C ASP A 87 -10.31 -18.82 -0.35
N ARG A 88 -10.73 -18.02 -1.34
CA ARG A 88 -9.86 -17.07 -2.01
C ARG A 88 -9.48 -15.94 -1.05
N HIS A 89 -8.18 -15.78 -0.80
CA HIS A 89 -7.64 -14.67 -0.02
C HIS A 89 -8.01 -13.34 -0.70
N PRO A 90 -8.56 -12.34 0.01
CA PRO A 90 -8.95 -11.09 -0.61
C PRO A 90 -7.74 -10.33 -1.16
N LEU A 91 -7.92 -9.66 -2.30
CA LEU A 91 -6.90 -8.79 -2.84
C LEU A 91 -6.80 -7.53 -1.96
N PRO A 92 -5.59 -7.08 -1.56
CA PRO A 92 -5.45 -5.87 -0.78
C PRO A 92 -5.91 -4.64 -1.57
N ALA A 93 -6.32 -3.59 -0.87
CA ALA A 93 -6.71 -2.34 -1.52
C ALA A 93 -5.54 -1.75 -2.32
N PRO A 94 -5.79 -1.04 -3.45
CA PRO A 94 -4.73 -0.42 -4.21
C PRO A 94 -4.09 0.72 -3.42
N PRO A 95 -2.74 0.78 -3.31
CA PRO A 95 -2.06 1.95 -2.75
C PRO A 95 -2.37 3.17 -3.62
N THR A 96 -2.89 4.23 -3.00
CA THR A 96 -3.16 5.49 -3.70
C THR A 96 -2.30 6.58 -3.08
N GLU A 97 -1.71 7.43 -3.92
CA GLU A 97 -1.01 8.61 -3.42
C GLU A 97 -2.03 9.67 -3.00
N LEU A 98 -1.82 10.27 -1.84
CA LEU A 98 -2.73 11.28 -1.32
C LEU A 98 -2.21 12.67 -1.71
N THR A 99 -2.87 13.32 -2.66
CA THR A 99 -2.49 14.68 -3.08
C THR A 99 -3.01 15.72 -2.09
N THR A 100 -2.45 16.93 -2.11
CA THR A 100 -2.97 18.05 -1.29
C THR A 100 -4.44 18.34 -1.58
N THR A 101 -4.86 18.23 -2.85
CA THR A 101 -6.26 18.39 -3.26
C THR A 101 -7.15 17.32 -2.63
N ASP A 102 -6.69 16.06 -2.60
CA ASP A 102 -7.42 14.97 -1.95
C ASP A 102 -7.58 15.21 -0.45
N VAL A 103 -6.55 15.71 0.23
CA VAL A 103 -6.66 16.07 1.65
C VAL A 103 -7.72 17.14 1.86
N MET A 104 -7.70 18.19 1.04
CA MET A 104 -8.66 19.28 1.16
C MET A 104 -10.08 18.77 0.97
N MET A 105 -10.30 17.92 -0.03
CA MET A 105 -11.59 17.28 -0.27
C MET A 105 -12.00 16.38 0.89
N ILE A 106 -11.08 15.59 1.47
CA ILE A 106 -11.36 14.76 2.67
C ILE A 106 -11.79 15.65 3.84
N CYS A 107 -11.13 16.78 4.08
CA CYS A 107 -11.53 17.70 5.16
C CYS A 107 -12.91 18.31 4.91
N ILE A 108 -13.23 18.68 3.67
CA ILE A 108 -14.55 19.21 3.29
C ILE A 108 -15.63 18.14 3.48
N GLU A 109 -15.41 16.93 2.98
CA GLU A 109 -16.35 15.82 3.11
C GLU A 109 -16.50 15.41 4.58
N LEU A 110 -15.45 15.48 5.39
CA LEU A 110 -15.54 15.22 6.82
C LEU A 110 -16.42 16.24 7.52
N ALA A 111 -16.28 17.53 7.19
CA ALA A 111 -17.15 18.57 7.74
C ALA A 111 -18.62 18.34 7.36
N LYS A 112 -18.89 17.95 6.10
CA LYS A 112 -20.23 17.58 5.64
C LYS A 112 -20.77 16.34 6.36
N ALA A 113 -19.95 15.30 6.52
CA ALA A 113 -20.30 14.06 7.21
C ALA A 113 -20.59 14.30 8.70
N GLN A 114 -19.81 15.15 9.36
CA GLN A 114 -20.08 15.57 10.74
C GLN A 114 -21.39 16.35 10.86
N PHE A 115 -21.69 17.23 9.91
CA PHE A 115 -22.97 17.93 9.86
C PHE A 115 -24.13 16.96 9.66
N ALA A 116 -24.01 16.02 8.71
CA ALA A 116 -24.99 14.98 8.46
C ALA A 116 -25.21 14.10 9.70
N MET A 117 -24.15 13.69 10.40
CA MET A 117 -24.24 12.94 11.66
C MET A 117 -25.00 13.72 12.74
N LYS A 118 -24.71 15.01 12.91
CA LYS A 118 -25.47 15.86 13.84
C LYS A 118 -26.94 15.96 13.46
N ALA A 119 -27.26 16.04 12.16
CA ALA A 119 -28.64 16.03 11.68
C ALA A 119 -29.33 14.68 11.93
N ILE A 120 -28.65 13.56 11.64
CA ILE A 120 -29.16 12.20 11.91
C ILE A 120 -29.44 12.03 13.41
N GLN A 121 -28.53 12.46 14.28
CA GLN A 121 -28.72 12.41 15.73
C GLN A 121 -29.89 13.28 16.19
N LYS A 122 -29.98 14.52 15.69
CA LYS A 122 -31.04 15.47 16.07
C LYS A 122 -32.43 15.01 15.61
N PHE A 123 -32.53 14.37 14.45
CA PHE A 123 -33.79 13.92 13.86
C PHE A 123 -33.97 12.40 13.95
N ALA A 124 -33.19 11.71 14.78
CA ALA A 124 -33.16 10.25 14.86
C ALA A 124 -34.54 9.63 15.11
N ALA A 125 -35.43 10.32 15.86
CA ALA A 125 -36.79 9.84 16.11
C ALA A 125 -37.66 9.74 14.84
N PHE A 126 -37.40 10.60 13.84
CA PHE A 126 -38.23 10.74 12.63
C PHE A 126 -37.63 10.07 11.40
N LEU A 127 -36.42 9.52 11.50
CA LEU A 127 -35.73 8.91 10.38
C LEU A 127 -36.02 7.40 10.27
N PRO A 128 -35.99 6.83 9.07
CA PRO A 128 -36.02 5.38 8.88
C PRO A 128 -34.81 4.72 9.56
N SER A 129 -34.98 3.51 10.11
CA SER A 129 -33.90 2.79 10.83
C SER A 129 -32.61 2.64 10.03
N ARG A 130 -32.71 2.45 8.70
CA ARG A 130 -31.56 2.36 7.78
C ARG A 130 -30.70 3.62 7.76
N VAL A 131 -31.30 4.80 7.97
CA VAL A 131 -30.59 6.09 7.98
C VAL A 131 -29.94 6.33 9.34
N LYS A 132 -30.55 5.82 10.43
CA LYS A 132 -30.00 5.94 11.80
C LYS A 132 -28.69 5.18 11.98
N THR A 133 -28.49 4.09 11.22
CA THR A 133 -27.29 3.25 11.28
C THR A 133 -26.19 3.71 10.32
N LEU A 134 -26.44 4.74 9.50
CA LEU A 134 -25.48 5.19 8.51
C LEU A 134 -24.42 6.08 9.17
N ASP A 135 -23.16 5.68 9.09
CA ASP A 135 -22.02 6.48 9.53
C ASP A 135 -21.28 7.03 8.29
N PRO A 136 -21.58 8.29 7.88
CA PRO A 136 -20.92 8.91 6.74
C PRO A 136 -19.45 9.27 7.01
N ILE A 137 -19.00 9.24 8.27
CA ILE A 137 -17.61 9.56 8.64
C ILE A 137 -16.71 8.34 8.43
N LYS A 138 -17.22 7.14 8.73
CA LYS A 138 -16.49 5.87 8.62
C LYS A 138 -15.71 5.68 7.30
N PRO A 139 -16.31 5.81 6.10
CA PRO A 139 -15.58 5.59 4.84
C PRO A 139 -14.43 6.60 4.62
N LEU A 140 -14.54 7.82 5.15
CA LEU A 140 -13.47 8.81 5.07
C LEU A 140 -12.30 8.44 5.99
N LEU A 141 -12.59 7.93 7.18
CA LEU A 141 -11.57 7.46 8.13
C LEU A 141 -10.87 6.22 7.60
N GLU A 142 -11.61 5.27 7.01
CA GLU A 142 -11.02 4.09 6.36
C GLU A 142 -10.07 4.49 5.22
N LYS A 143 -10.42 5.49 4.42
CA LYS A 143 -9.52 6.03 3.40
C LYS A 143 -8.22 6.56 4.03
N VAL A 144 -8.32 7.45 5.02
CA VAL A 144 -7.14 8.02 5.70
C VAL A 144 -6.30 6.95 6.39
N TYR A 145 -6.93 5.95 6.99
CA TYR A 145 -6.27 4.79 7.57
C TYR A 145 -5.44 4.02 6.54
N LEU A 146 -6.01 3.71 5.37
CA LEU A 146 -5.28 3.02 4.31
C LEU A 146 -4.09 3.83 3.81
N HIS A 147 -4.23 5.16 3.69
CA HIS A 147 -3.10 6.01 3.33
C HIS A 147 -2.03 6.04 4.42
N GLY A 148 -2.40 6.09 5.70
CA GLY A 148 -1.47 5.95 6.81
C GLY A 148 -0.72 4.61 6.76
N PHE A 149 -1.43 3.52 6.49
CA PHE A 149 -0.86 2.19 6.32
C PHE A 149 0.21 2.19 5.20
N TYR A 150 -0.14 2.62 3.98
CA TYR A 150 0.81 2.63 2.85
C TYR A 150 1.93 3.66 2.99
N ALA A 151 1.72 4.73 3.76
CA ALA A 151 2.73 5.72 4.04
C ALA A 151 3.86 5.19 4.96
N GLY A 152 3.65 4.07 5.65
CA GLY A 152 4.64 3.48 6.55
C GLY A 152 5.04 4.47 7.65
N ASN A 153 6.29 4.93 7.66
CA ASN A 153 6.80 5.88 8.67
C ASN A 153 6.73 7.36 8.24
N LEU A 154 6.13 7.67 7.09
CA LEU A 154 6.02 9.05 6.60
C LEU A 154 5.06 9.86 7.47
N LYS A 155 5.38 11.13 7.70
CA LYS A 155 4.51 12.02 8.47
C LYS A 155 3.22 12.32 7.68
N PRO A 156 2.07 12.41 8.35
CA PRO A 156 0.84 12.86 7.71
C PRO A 156 0.98 14.29 7.16
N LEU A 157 0.24 14.58 6.10
CA LEU A 157 0.10 15.94 5.58
C LEU A 157 -0.45 16.88 6.66
N THR A 158 -0.01 18.14 6.67
CA THR A 158 -0.31 19.11 7.74
C THR A 158 -1.80 19.22 8.07
N LEU A 159 -2.67 19.15 7.07
CA LEU A 159 -4.12 19.21 7.25
C LEU A 159 -4.70 17.97 7.96
N ILE A 160 -4.16 16.77 7.69
CA ILE A 160 -4.51 15.53 8.40
C ILE A 160 -4.00 15.62 9.84
N ALA A 161 -2.74 16.02 10.02
CA ALA A 161 -2.09 16.13 11.33
C ALA A 161 -2.80 17.10 12.29
N ARG A 162 -3.40 18.18 11.74
CA ARG A 162 -4.14 19.17 12.53
C ARG A 162 -5.53 18.69 12.97
N HIS A 163 -6.10 17.69 12.30
CA HIS A 163 -7.43 17.20 12.61
C HIS A 163 -7.35 15.93 13.47
N PRO A 164 -7.80 15.94 14.74
CA PRO A 164 -7.53 14.85 15.69
C PRO A 164 -8.05 13.49 15.21
N THR A 165 -9.25 13.43 14.63
CA THR A 165 -9.82 12.18 14.11
C THR A 165 -9.08 11.63 12.89
N LEU A 166 -8.55 12.51 12.03
CA LEU A 166 -7.84 12.09 10.82
C LEU A 166 -6.41 11.68 11.17
N SER A 167 -5.74 12.44 12.05
CA SER A 167 -4.42 12.08 12.59
C SER A 167 -4.48 10.71 13.25
N LYS A 168 -5.48 10.46 14.09
CA LYS A 168 -5.65 9.15 14.72
C LYS A 168 -5.84 8.02 13.70
N ALA A 169 -6.73 8.20 12.71
CA ALA A 169 -6.93 7.19 11.67
C ALA A 169 -5.64 6.89 10.89
N TRP A 170 -4.84 7.93 10.59
CA TRP A 170 -3.54 7.78 9.96
C TRP A 170 -2.56 6.98 10.85
N GLU A 171 -2.42 7.36 12.11
CA GLU A 171 -1.55 6.69 13.09
C GLU A 171 -1.95 5.23 13.31
N ASP A 172 -3.25 4.94 13.40
CA ASP A 172 -3.80 3.58 13.49
C ASP A 172 -3.38 2.75 12.27
N GLY A 173 -3.39 3.35 11.07
CA GLY A 173 -2.90 2.72 9.83
C GLY A 173 -1.41 2.38 9.89
N GLN A 174 -0.59 3.32 10.38
CA GLN A 174 0.85 3.09 10.55
C GLN A 174 1.15 1.99 11.57
N ALA A 175 0.40 1.97 12.68
CA ALA A 175 0.53 0.97 13.72
C ALA A 175 0.17 -0.44 13.24
N ALA A 176 -0.83 -0.57 12.36
CA ALA A 176 -1.21 -1.87 11.80
C ALA A 176 -0.10 -2.52 10.96
N LEU A 177 0.71 -1.72 10.24
CA LEU A 177 1.88 -2.23 9.53
C LEU A 177 2.94 -2.81 10.48
N ALA A 178 3.16 -2.15 11.62
CA ALA A 178 4.12 -2.60 12.62
C ALA A 178 3.74 -3.97 13.21
N GLN A 179 2.44 -4.23 13.36
CA GLN A 179 1.92 -5.51 13.85
C GLN A 179 2.05 -6.65 12.83
N GLN A 180 2.13 -6.35 11.54
CA GLN A 180 2.27 -7.34 10.46
C GLN A 180 3.73 -7.65 10.10
N SER A 181 4.68 -6.93 10.70
CA SER A 181 6.13 -7.12 10.50
C SER A 181 6.77 -8.08 11.52
N ILE A 182 5.96 -8.77 12.34
CA ILE A 182 6.37 -9.79 13.33
C ILE A 182 6.08 -11.18 12.77
#